data_AF-A0A6P8H679-F1
#
_entry.id   AF-A0A6P8H679-F1
#
_cell.length_a   1.000
_cell.length_b   1.000
_cell.length_c   1.000
_cell.angle_alpha   90.00
_cell.angle_beta   90.00
_cell.angle_gamma   90.00
#
_symmetry.space_group_name_H-M   'P 1'
#
loop_
_entity.id
_entity.type
_entity.pdbx_description
1 polymer ?
#
loop_
_entity_poly.entity_id
_entity_poly.type
_entity_poly.pdbx_seq_one_letter_code
_entity_poly.pdbx_strand_id
1 'polypeptide(L)'
;MSDQLDLPVRQAGVIYLKNMVTQYWSEAEGTETPGSNIPEEDRQFIRDNIIEAIIHSPERIRVQLTTCIHHMIKQDYPGKWTAIVDKIAFYLQSDNSSAWLGILLCLYQLVKNYEYKKPEERQPLVAAMQIFMPMLRERFIQLLPDASSDSVLIQKQIFKILYALFQYNLPLELINRQTLTDWMEILKTVVDRDVPPETLQVEEEERQELPWWKCKKWALHILARLFERYGSPGNTTKEYGEFAELFLKGYAVAAQQVLLKVLYQYKEQHYVAPRVLQQTLNYINQGIAHAVTWKNLKPHIQGIIQDVVFPLMCYTDSDEELWQEDPYEYIRMKFDVFEDFISPTTAAQTLLFTACNKRKEVLQKTMGFCYQILTDPATDPRKKDGALHMIGSLAEILLKKTRSGPGQESY
;
A
#
# COMPACT_ATOMS: atom_id res chain seq x y z
N MET A 1 -31.92 6.87 -9.96
CA MET A 1 -32.40 7.61 -8.76
C MET A 1 -32.96 8.94 -9.23
N SER A 2 -34.12 9.36 -8.75
CA SER A 2 -34.61 10.70 -9.04
C SER A 2 -33.71 11.73 -8.34
N ASP A 3 -33.04 12.60 -9.10
CA ASP A 3 -32.27 13.74 -8.57
C ASP A 3 -33.17 14.85 -8.00
N GLN A 4 -34.46 14.60 -7.85
CA GLN A 4 -35.45 15.57 -7.33
C GLN A 4 -35.41 15.74 -5.80
N LEU A 5 -34.73 14.86 -5.06
CA LEU A 5 -34.60 14.94 -3.60
C LEU A 5 -33.22 15.44 -3.19
N ASP A 6 -33.19 16.29 -2.17
CA ASP A 6 -31.95 16.85 -1.63
C ASP A 6 -30.99 15.76 -1.13
N LEU A 7 -29.68 16.03 -1.30
CA LEU A 7 -28.61 15.10 -0.93
C LEU A 7 -28.69 14.58 0.52
N PRO A 8 -29.00 15.41 1.54
CA PRO A 8 -29.13 14.93 2.92
C PRO A 8 -30.26 13.90 3.10
N VAL A 9 -31.39 14.07 2.40
CA VAL A 9 -32.53 13.15 2.47
C VAL A 9 -32.15 11.80 1.82
N ARG A 10 -31.53 11.85 0.65
CA ARG A 10 -30.99 10.64 -0.02
C ARG A 10 -29.94 9.94 0.85
N GLN A 11 -29.09 10.71 1.54
CA GLN A 11 -28.07 10.18 2.44
C GLN A 11 -28.71 9.51 3.68
N ALA A 12 -29.75 10.10 4.27
CA ALA A 12 -30.48 9.47 5.37
C ALA A 12 -31.13 8.15 4.92
N GLY A 13 -31.76 8.14 3.74
CA GLY A 13 -32.39 6.95 3.17
C GLY A 13 -31.39 5.81 2.91
N VAL A 14 -30.22 6.11 2.35
CA VAL A 14 -29.21 5.06 2.12
C VAL A 14 -28.58 4.55 3.42
N ILE A 15 -28.45 5.40 4.45
CA ILE A 15 -27.98 4.97 5.77
C ILE A 15 -29.00 4.02 6.40
N TYR A 16 -30.30 4.32 6.27
CA TYR A 16 -31.35 3.41 6.73
C TYR A 16 -31.30 2.07 5.99
N LEU A 17 -31.20 2.07 4.65
CA LEU A 17 -31.03 0.86 3.85
C LEU A 17 -29.81 0.05 4.30
N LYS A 18 -28.67 0.71 4.50
CA LYS A 18 -27.46 0.05 4.99
C LYS A 18 -27.69 -0.65 6.33
N ASN A 19 -28.33 0.03 7.28
CA ASN A 19 -28.61 -0.56 8.59
C ASN A 19 -29.56 -1.77 8.45
N MET A 20 -30.57 -1.71 7.58
CA MET A 20 -31.45 -2.84 7.29
C MET A 20 -30.68 -4.02 6.68
N VAL A 21 -29.84 -3.79 5.67
CA VAL A 21 -29.03 -4.85 5.05
C VAL A 21 -28.04 -5.44 6.06
N THR A 22 -27.39 -4.61 6.88
CA THR A 22 -26.43 -5.10 7.88
C THR A 22 -27.09 -5.97 8.95
N GLN A 23 -28.31 -5.62 9.38
CA GLN A 23 -29.00 -6.31 10.48
C GLN A 23 -29.86 -7.50 10.02
N TYR A 24 -30.50 -7.40 8.86
CA TYR A 24 -31.63 -8.26 8.50
C TYR A 24 -31.44 -9.02 7.16
N TRP A 25 -30.23 -8.97 6.59
CA TRP A 25 -29.89 -9.73 5.38
C TRP A 25 -29.53 -11.19 5.68
N SER A 26 -28.91 -11.47 6.84
CA SER A 26 -28.65 -12.84 7.27
C SER A 26 -29.83 -13.40 8.06
N GLU A 27 -30.30 -14.59 7.70
CA GLU A 27 -31.18 -15.37 8.57
C GLU A 27 -30.39 -15.76 9.82
N ALA A 28 -30.71 -15.16 10.97
CA ALA A 28 -30.04 -15.49 12.21
C ALA A 28 -30.33 -16.95 12.59
N GLU A 29 -29.31 -17.80 12.58
CA GLU A 29 -29.39 -19.13 13.20
C GLU A 29 -29.65 -18.95 14.71
N GLY A 30 -30.88 -19.21 15.15
CA GLY A 30 -31.23 -19.34 16.57
C GLY A 30 -32.02 -18.19 17.22
N THR A 31 -32.41 -17.14 16.48
CA THR A 31 -33.41 -16.16 16.97
C THR A 31 -34.53 -16.02 15.95
N GLU A 32 -35.37 -17.05 15.87
CA GLU A 32 -36.65 -16.98 15.17
C GLU A 32 -37.56 -15.96 15.86
N THR A 33 -37.37 -14.68 15.54
CA THR A 33 -38.45 -13.71 15.59
C THR A 33 -39.07 -13.70 14.20
N PRO A 34 -40.30 -14.21 14.02
CA PRO A 34 -40.99 -14.14 12.73
C PRO A 34 -41.16 -12.67 12.33
N GLY A 35 -40.60 -12.26 11.18
CA GLY A 35 -40.78 -10.92 10.60
C GLY A 35 -39.59 -9.96 10.70
N SER A 36 -38.43 -10.38 11.23
CA SER A 36 -37.24 -9.52 11.31
C SER A 36 -36.33 -9.57 10.09
N ASN A 37 -36.54 -10.48 9.13
CA ASN A 37 -35.69 -10.60 7.94
C ASN A 37 -36.30 -9.90 6.72
N ILE A 38 -35.46 -9.36 5.84
CA ILE A 38 -35.89 -8.78 4.56
C ILE A 38 -36.49 -9.89 3.68
N PRO A 39 -37.71 -9.73 3.14
CA PRO A 39 -38.33 -10.69 2.23
C PRO A 39 -37.44 -11.01 1.01
N GLU A 40 -37.49 -12.24 0.49
CA GLU A 40 -36.64 -12.64 -0.63
C GLU A 40 -36.94 -11.85 -1.93
N GLU A 41 -38.18 -11.43 -2.13
CA GLU A 41 -38.57 -10.54 -3.25
C GLU A 41 -37.83 -9.19 -3.18
N ASP A 42 -37.78 -8.59 -1.98
CA ASP A 42 -37.05 -7.33 -1.74
C ASP A 42 -35.54 -7.54 -1.86
N ARG A 43 -35.01 -8.67 -1.36
CA ARG A 43 -33.59 -9.02 -1.52
C ARG A 43 -33.23 -9.11 -3.00
N GLN A 44 -34.05 -9.79 -3.80
CA GLN A 44 -33.83 -9.90 -5.23
C GLN A 44 -33.89 -8.54 -5.93
N PHE A 45 -34.88 -7.70 -5.60
CA PHE A 45 -34.96 -6.33 -6.13
C PHE A 45 -33.70 -5.52 -5.80
N ILE A 46 -33.18 -5.62 -4.58
CA ILE A 46 -31.95 -4.94 -4.17
C ILE A 46 -30.74 -5.50 -4.93
N ARG A 47 -30.60 -6.83 -5.07
CA ARG A 47 -29.55 -7.46 -5.89
C ARG A 47 -29.57 -6.97 -7.33
N ASP A 48 -30.77 -6.72 -7.86
CA ASP A 48 -30.90 -6.31 -9.25
C ASP A 48 -30.46 -4.87 -9.50
N ASN A 49 -30.68 -3.97 -8.54
CA ASN A 49 -30.51 -2.53 -8.70
C ASN A 49 -29.27 -1.94 -8.00
N ILE A 50 -28.68 -2.62 -7.01
CA ILE A 50 -27.63 -2.03 -6.14
C ILE A 50 -26.38 -1.58 -6.90
N ILE A 51 -25.98 -2.33 -7.94
CA ILE A 51 -24.77 -2.01 -8.73
C ILE A 51 -24.98 -0.71 -9.51
N GLU A 52 -26.12 -0.56 -10.18
CA GLU A 52 -26.46 0.64 -10.91
C GLU A 52 -26.65 1.83 -9.98
N ALA A 53 -27.20 1.61 -8.79
CA ALA A 53 -27.28 2.62 -7.75
C ALA A 53 -25.89 3.11 -7.34
N ILE A 54 -24.90 2.23 -7.18
CA ILE A 54 -23.50 2.58 -6.84
C ILE A 54 -22.87 3.42 -7.96
N ILE A 55 -23.06 3.01 -9.22
CA ILE A 55 -22.50 3.68 -10.40
C ILE A 55 -22.97 5.14 -10.49
N HIS A 56 -24.28 5.37 -10.36
CA HIS A 56 -24.87 6.70 -10.59
C HIS A 56 -24.90 7.58 -9.33
N SER A 57 -24.48 7.07 -8.17
CA SER A 57 -24.53 7.83 -6.91
C SER A 57 -23.31 8.74 -6.71
N PRO A 58 -23.48 9.91 -6.08
CA PRO A 58 -22.38 10.73 -5.59
C PRO A 58 -21.62 10.00 -4.46
N GLU A 59 -20.38 10.41 -4.20
CA GLU A 59 -19.46 9.73 -3.27
C GLU A 59 -20.09 9.43 -1.90
N ARG A 60 -20.75 10.42 -1.27
CA ARG A 60 -21.37 10.27 0.05
C ARG A 60 -22.40 9.14 0.12
N ILE A 61 -23.17 8.93 -0.94
CA ILE A 61 -24.16 7.85 -1.05
C ILE A 61 -23.46 6.55 -1.46
N ARG A 62 -22.54 6.63 -2.43
CA ARG A 62 -21.79 5.50 -2.98
C ARG A 62 -21.06 4.71 -1.90
N VAL A 63 -20.42 5.40 -0.94
CA VAL A 63 -19.72 4.75 0.19
C VAL A 63 -20.68 3.90 1.02
N GLN A 64 -21.89 4.39 1.30
CA GLN A 64 -22.88 3.63 2.08
C GLN A 64 -23.41 2.42 1.30
N LEU A 65 -23.74 2.59 0.01
CA LEU A 65 -24.16 1.48 -0.86
C LEU A 65 -23.07 0.41 -1.01
N THR A 66 -21.80 0.82 -1.01
CA THR A 66 -20.65 -0.10 -1.05
C THR A 66 -20.58 -0.95 0.22
N THR A 67 -21.01 -0.42 1.38
CA THR A 67 -21.17 -1.23 2.59
C THR A 67 -22.33 -2.22 2.46
N CYS A 68 -23.46 -1.81 1.88
CA CYS A 68 -24.57 -2.74 1.61
C CYS A 68 -24.12 -3.93 0.76
N ILE A 69 -23.49 -3.68 -0.39
CA ILE A 69 -23.07 -4.76 -1.29
C ILE A 69 -22.01 -5.66 -0.64
N HIS A 70 -21.15 -5.14 0.24
CA HIS A 70 -20.22 -5.97 1.01
C HIS A 70 -20.95 -7.01 1.88
N HIS A 71 -21.97 -6.58 2.62
CA HIS A 71 -22.78 -7.49 3.45
C HIS A 71 -23.55 -8.50 2.59
N MET A 72 -24.10 -8.07 1.46
CA MET A 72 -24.80 -8.94 0.52
C MET A 72 -23.87 -10.02 -0.05
N ILE A 73 -22.68 -9.64 -0.53
CA ILE A 73 -21.67 -10.55 -1.07
C ILE A 73 -21.25 -11.58 -0.01
N LYS A 74 -21.04 -11.13 1.24
CA LYS A 74 -20.61 -12.01 2.33
C LYS A 74 -21.56 -13.18 2.58
N GLN A 75 -22.86 -12.95 2.39
CA GLN A 75 -23.90 -13.96 2.65
C GLN A 75 -24.31 -14.72 1.39
N ASP A 76 -24.44 -14.03 0.26
CA ASP A 76 -25.07 -14.58 -0.94
C ASP A 76 -24.05 -15.08 -1.98
N TYR A 77 -22.79 -14.63 -1.97
CA TYR A 77 -21.78 -15.09 -2.93
C TYR A 77 -20.87 -16.17 -2.34
N PRO A 78 -20.61 -17.29 -3.05
CA PRO A 78 -20.96 -17.59 -4.45
C PRO A 78 -22.29 -18.34 -4.64
N GLY A 79 -23.02 -18.65 -3.57
CA GLY A 79 -24.16 -19.57 -3.62
C GLY A 79 -25.41 -19.00 -4.30
N LYS A 80 -26.02 -17.97 -3.70
CA LYS A 80 -27.32 -17.40 -4.12
C LYS A 80 -27.19 -16.31 -5.18
N TRP A 81 -26.04 -15.63 -5.28
CA TRP A 81 -25.88 -14.46 -6.14
C TRP A 81 -24.63 -14.51 -7.02
N THR A 82 -24.62 -15.41 -8.00
CA THR A 82 -23.52 -15.54 -8.99
C THR A 82 -23.53 -14.42 -10.03
N ALA A 83 -24.72 -13.90 -10.38
CA ALA A 83 -24.92 -12.86 -11.40
C ALA A 83 -24.17 -11.54 -11.14
N ILE A 84 -23.66 -11.32 -9.92
CA ILE A 84 -22.79 -10.18 -9.62
C ILE A 84 -21.53 -10.17 -10.49
N VAL A 85 -20.96 -11.33 -10.79
CA VAL A 85 -19.75 -11.45 -11.62
C VAL A 85 -20.05 -11.00 -13.05
N ASP A 86 -21.17 -11.46 -13.61
CA ASP A 86 -21.58 -11.11 -14.97
C ASP A 86 -21.87 -9.61 -15.11
N LYS A 87 -22.57 -9.01 -14.12
CA LYS A 87 -22.84 -7.57 -14.10
C LYS A 87 -21.54 -6.75 -13.99
N ILE A 88 -20.58 -7.18 -13.16
CA ILE A 88 -19.27 -6.53 -13.05
C ILE A 88 -18.52 -6.61 -14.39
N ALA A 89 -18.52 -7.77 -15.04
CA ALA A 89 -17.86 -7.96 -16.32
C ALA A 89 -18.48 -7.04 -17.40
N PHE A 90 -19.81 -7.01 -17.50
CA PHE A 90 -20.53 -6.17 -18.45
C PHE A 90 -20.17 -4.68 -18.32
N TYR A 91 -20.28 -4.12 -17.11
CA TYR A 91 -19.99 -2.70 -16.90
C TYR A 91 -18.50 -2.36 -17.05
N LEU A 92 -17.60 -3.27 -16.70
CA LEU A 92 -16.16 -3.06 -16.90
C LEU A 92 -15.77 -3.16 -18.39
N GLN A 93 -16.48 -3.94 -19.21
CA GLN A 93 -16.34 -3.99 -20.67
C GLN A 93 -16.99 -2.81 -21.39
N SER A 94 -17.94 -2.12 -20.77
CA SER A 94 -18.55 -0.93 -21.36
C SER A 94 -17.54 0.21 -21.52
N ASP A 95 -17.69 1.01 -22.56
CA ASP A 95 -16.86 2.21 -22.80
C ASP A 95 -17.25 3.41 -21.91
N ASN A 96 -18.19 3.21 -20.98
CA ASN A 96 -18.61 4.24 -20.06
C ASN A 96 -17.63 4.38 -18.88
N SER A 97 -16.63 5.25 -19.04
CA SER A 97 -15.63 5.53 -18.00
C SER A 97 -16.23 6.01 -16.68
N SER A 98 -17.39 6.69 -16.71
CA SER A 98 -18.06 7.17 -15.49
C SER A 98 -18.57 6.02 -14.61
N ALA A 99 -18.82 4.84 -15.21
CA ALA A 99 -19.27 3.66 -14.48
C ALA A 99 -18.12 2.86 -13.84
N TRP A 100 -16.89 3.02 -14.35
CA TRP A 100 -15.77 2.17 -13.95
C TRP A 100 -15.42 2.29 -12.47
N LEU A 101 -15.42 3.49 -11.91
CA LEU A 101 -15.12 3.64 -10.47
C LEU A 101 -16.16 2.91 -9.61
N GLY A 102 -17.44 3.05 -9.93
CA GLY A 102 -18.53 2.39 -9.20
C GLY A 102 -18.41 0.86 -9.27
N ILE A 103 -18.17 0.32 -10.46
CA ILE A 103 -18.09 -1.13 -10.63
C ILE A 103 -16.83 -1.74 -9.99
N LEU A 104 -15.71 -1.01 -10.02
CA LEU A 104 -14.49 -1.44 -9.34
C LEU A 104 -14.61 -1.38 -7.81
N LEU A 105 -15.47 -0.52 -7.26
CA LEU A 105 -15.80 -0.58 -5.83
C LEU A 105 -16.59 -1.85 -5.50
N CYS A 106 -17.52 -2.28 -6.34
CA CYS A 106 -18.21 -3.57 -6.19
C CYS A 106 -17.23 -4.75 -6.25
N LEU A 107 -16.36 -4.78 -7.28
CA LEU A 107 -15.33 -5.82 -7.40
C LEU A 107 -14.39 -5.83 -6.20
N TYR A 108 -14.03 -4.66 -5.68
CA TYR A 108 -13.21 -4.58 -4.47
C TYR A 108 -13.88 -5.22 -3.26
N GLN A 109 -15.20 -5.06 -3.08
CA GLN A 109 -15.93 -5.73 -2.00
C GLN A 109 -15.94 -7.26 -2.19
N LEU A 110 -16.04 -7.73 -3.43
CA LEU A 110 -15.92 -9.15 -3.77
C LEU A 110 -14.56 -9.70 -3.33
N VAL A 111 -13.46 -9.05 -3.71
CA VAL A 111 -12.11 -9.49 -3.31
C VAL A 111 -11.91 -9.39 -1.79
N LYS A 112 -12.38 -8.31 -1.18
CA LYS A 112 -12.31 -8.09 0.28
C LYS A 112 -13.04 -9.15 1.09
N ASN A 113 -14.17 -9.67 0.61
CA ASN A 113 -14.91 -10.73 1.30
C ASN A 113 -14.04 -11.98 1.55
N TYR A 114 -13.10 -12.24 0.66
CA TYR A 114 -12.20 -13.38 0.76
C TYR A 114 -10.84 -13.02 1.38
N GLU A 115 -10.58 -11.76 1.75
CA GLU A 115 -9.26 -11.28 2.21
C GLU A 115 -8.62 -12.21 3.27
N TYR A 116 -9.42 -12.61 4.27
CA TYR A 116 -9.00 -13.46 5.39
C TYR A 116 -9.47 -14.91 5.29
N LYS A 117 -10.08 -15.31 4.17
CA LYS A 117 -10.54 -16.68 3.94
C LYS A 117 -9.38 -17.61 3.65
N LYS A 118 -9.51 -18.88 4.06
CA LYS A 118 -8.48 -19.91 3.83
C LYS A 118 -8.36 -20.23 2.34
N PRO A 119 -7.20 -20.70 1.84
CA PRO A 119 -6.99 -20.95 0.42
C PRO A 119 -8.06 -21.82 -0.24
N GLU A 120 -8.61 -22.80 0.47
CA GLU A 120 -9.63 -23.73 -0.05
C GLU A 120 -10.97 -23.04 -0.32
N GLU A 121 -11.32 -22.04 0.50
CA GLU A 121 -12.56 -21.26 0.36
C GLU A 121 -12.44 -20.18 -0.73
N ARG A 122 -11.24 -19.92 -1.25
CA ARG A 122 -10.98 -18.83 -2.21
C ARG A 122 -11.22 -19.22 -3.67
N GLN A 123 -11.49 -20.49 -3.96
CA GLN A 123 -11.72 -20.98 -5.33
C GLN A 123 -12.75 -20.14 -6.12
N PRO A 124 -13.90 -19.71 -5.55
CA PRO A 124 -14.84 -18.84 -6.25
C PRO A 124 -14.23 -17.48 -6.63
N LEU A 125 -13.44 -16.89 -5.72
CA LEU A 125 -12.72 -15.65 -6.01
C LEU A 125 -11.68 -15.85 -7.12
N VAL A 126 -10.93 -16.96 -7.08
CA VAL A 126 -9.92 -17.26 -8.11
C VAL A 126 -10.59 -17.38 -9.47
N ALA A 127 -11.70 -18.11 -9.58
CA ALA A 127 -12.48 -18.23 -10.82
C ALA A 127 -12.98 -16.87 -11.34
N ALA A 128 -13.50 -16.01 -10.47
CA ALA A 128 -13.91 -14.66 -10.85
C ALA A 128 -12.72 -13.81 -11.33
N MET A 129 -11.58 -13.88 -10.63
CA MET A 129 -10.39 -13.10 -10.97
C MET A 129 -9.68 -13.61 -12.23
N GLN A 130 -9.88 -14.86 -12.68
CA GLN A 130 -9.42 -15.30 -13.99
C GLN A 130 -10.03 -14.46 -15.14
N ILE A 131 -11.28 -14.03 -14.97
CA ILE A 131 -11.98 -13.14 -15.92
C ILE A 131 -11.52 -11.70 -15.73
N PHE A 132 -11.49 -11.22 -14.47
CA PHE A 132 -11.25 -9.79 -14.21
C PHE A 132 -9.79 -9.36 -14.35
N MET A 133 -8.80 -10.22 -14.07
CA MET A 133 -7.38 -9.86 -14.19
C MET A 133 -7.00 -9.26 -15.57
N PRO A 134 -7.31 -9.90 -16.71
CA PRO A 134 -7.02 -9.32 -18.02
C PRO A 134 -7.80 -8.03 -18.29
N MET A 135 -9.07 -7.96 -17.88
CA MET A 135 -9.91 -6.75 -18.05
C MET A 135 -9.39 -5.56 -17.23
N LEU A 136 -8.97 -5.80 -15.99
CA LEU A 136 -8.34 -4.79 -15.14
C LEU A 136 -7.05 -4.26 -15.77
N ARG A 137 -6.22 -5.15 -16.34
CA ARG A 137 -4.99 -4.77 -17.03
C ARG A 137 -5.29 -3.89 -18.24
N GLU A 138 -6.21 -4.30 -19.10
CA GLU A 138 -6.59 -3.56 -20.31
C GLU A 138 -7.11 -2.16 -19.96
N ARG A 139 -8.02 -2.06 -18.99
CA ARG A 139 -8.51 -0.76 -18.51
C ARG A 139 -7.43 0.08 -17.88
N PHE A 140 -6.50 -0.52 -17.13
CA PHE A 140 -5.37 0.21 -16.59
C PHE A 140 -4.53 0.83 -17.72
N ILE A 141 -4.18 0.04 -18.74
CA ILE A 141 -3.40 0.50 -19.89
C ILE A 141 -4.12 1.62 -20.63
N GLN A 142 -5.43 1.50 -20.85
CA GLN A 142 -6.25 2.54 -21.48
C GLN A 142 -6.24 3.86 -20.69
N LEU A 143 -6.17 3.79 -19.35
CA LEU A 143 -6.15 4.95 -18.46
C LEU A 143 -4.76 5.54 -18.24
N LEU A 144 -3.68 4.78 -18.50
CA LEU A 144 -2.30 5.26 -18.34
C LEU A 144 -2.02 6.62 -19.01
N PRO A 145 -2.45 6.90 -20.26
CA PRO A 145 -2.19 8.19 -20.90
C PRO A 145 -3.03 9.35 -20.34
N ASP A 146 -4.16 9.08 -19.68
CA ASP A 146 -5.01 10.13 -19.11
C ASP A 146 -4.54 10.50 -17.70
N ALA A 147 -4.02 11.72 -17.57
CA ALA A 147 -3.51 12.29 -16.33
C ALA A 147 -4.59 12.95 -15.45
N SER A 148 -5.88 12.89 -15.85
CA SER A 148 -6.99 13.44 -15.07
C SER A 148 -7.11 12.82 -13.68
N SER A 149 -7.58 13.61 -12.71
CA SER A 149 -7.83 13.15 -11.33
C SER A 149 -8.74 11.91 -11.30
N ASP A 150 -9.78 11.89 -12.14
CA ASP A 150 -10.75 10.79 -12.22
C ASP A 150 -10.11 9.50 -12.76
N SER A 151 -9.31 9.60 -13.83
CA SER A 151 -8.54 8.46 -14.35
C SER A 151 -7.61 7.87 -13.29
N VAL A 152 -6.88 8.73 -12.58
CA VAL A 152 -5.94 8.29 -11.54
C VAL A 152 -6.66 7.68 -10.34
N LEU A 153 -7.87 8.15 -10.02
CA LEU A 153 -8.71 7.55 -8.99
C LEU A 153 -9.15 6.12 -9.36
N ILE A 154 -9.47 5.88 -10.64
CA ILE A 154 -9.79 4.55 -11.17
C ILE A 154 -8.54 3.65 -11.14
N GLN A 155 -7.39 4.14 -11.61
CA GLN A 155 -6.10 3.41 -11.54
C GLN A 155 -5.77 2.98 -10.09
N LYS A 156 -5.89 3.91 -9.14
CA LYS A 156 -5.72 3.63 -7.70
C LYS A 156 -6.69 2.54 -7.23
N GLN A 157 -7.95 2.58 -7.66
CA GLN A 157 -8.94 1.57 -7.25
C GLN A 157 -8.60 0.17 -7.82
N ILE A 158 -8.06 0.07 -9.04
CA ILE A 158 -7.55 -1.20 -9.60
C ILE A 158 -6.39 -1.73 -8.74
N PHE A 159 -5.43 -0.89 -8.36
CA PHE A 159 -4.35 -1.34 -7.46
C PHE A 159 -4.85 -1.77 -6.08
N LYS A 160 -5.89 -1.13 -5.54
CA LYS A 160 -6.51 -1.62 -4.29
C LYS A 160 -7.06 -3.02 -4.42
N ILE A 161 -7.71 -3.34 -5.54
CA ILE A 161 -8.23 -4.68 -5.83
C ILE A 161 -7.07 -5.69 -5.88
N LEU A 162 -6.02 -5.38 -6.63
CA LEU A 162 -4.84 -6.25 -6.74
C LEU A 162 -4.13 -6.45 -5.40
N TYR A 163 -3.97 -5.38 -4.61
CA TYR A 163 -3.37 -5.50 -3.29
C TYR A 163 -4.20 -6.41 -2.38
N ALA A 164 -5.52 -6.22 -2.32
CA ALA A 164 -6.40 -7.07 -1.51
C ALA A 164 -6.37 -8.54 -1.98
N LEU A 165 -6.19 -8.77 -3.29
CA LEU A 165 -5.99 -10.10 -3.84
C LEU A 165 -4.69 -10.73 -3.34
N PHE A 166 -3.58 -10.00 -3.37
CA PHE A 166 -2.22 -10.51 -3.10
C PHE A 166 -1.75 -10.41 -1.65
N GLN A 167 -2.42 -9.65 -0.78
CA GLN A 167 -1.90 -9.33 0.55
C GLN A 167 -1.68 -10.57 1.44
N TYR A 168 -2.62 -11.51 1.41
CA TYR A 168 -2.63 -12.69 2.27
C TYR A 168 -2.40 -14.02 1.55
N ASN A 169 -2.71 -14.08 0.27
CA ASN A 169 -2.48 -15.26 -0.57
C ASN A 169 -2.15 -14.77 -1.98
N LEU A 170 -1.12 -15.34 -2.60
CA LEU A 170 -0.82 -15.08 -4.00
C LEU A 170 -1.37 -16.26 -4.80
N PRO A 171 -2.45 -16.11 -5.59
CA PRO A 171 -3.03 -17.21 -6.34
C PRO A 171 -2.16 -17.49 -7.57
N LEU A 172 -1.30 -18.51 -7.48
CA LEU A 172 -0.36 -18.86 -8.56
C LEU A 172 -1.07 -19.20 -9.88
N GLU A 173 -2.31 -19.70 -9.81
CA GLU A 173 -3.16 -19.98 -10.97
C GLU A 173 -3.47 -18.71 -11.81
N LEU A 174 -3.47 -17.53 -11.18
CA LEU A 174 -3.70 -16.26 -11.85
C LEU A 174 -2.42 -15.63 -12.41
N ILE A 175 -1.26 -16.16 -12.02
CA ILE A 175 0.04 -15.55 -12.28
C ILE A 175 0.89 -16.49 -13.10
N ASN A 176 0.98 -16.16 -14.39
CA ASN A 176 2.03 -16.68 -15.25
C ASN A 176 3.09 -15.58 -15.47
N ARG A 177 4.20 -15.97 -16.12
CA ARG A 177 5.32 -15.05 -16.41
C ARG A 177 4.88 -13.82 -17.21
N GLN A 178 3.97 -13.95 -18.17
CA GLN A 178 3.50 -12.83 -18.97
C GLN A 178 2.68 -11.87 -18.13
N THR A 179 1.65 -12.36 -17.43
CA THR A 179 0.77 -11.56 -16.56
C THR A 179 1.58 -10.83 -15.48
N LEU A 180 2.57 -11.51 -14.88
CA LEU A 180 3.46 -10.87 -13.92
C LEU A 180 4.28 -9.75 -14.57
N THR A 181 4.83 -9.98 -15.77
CA THR A 181 5.63 -8.98 -16.48
C THR A 181 4.81 -7.72 -16.75
N ASP A 182 3.60 -7.89 -17.30
CA ASP A 182 2.70 -6.77 -17.62
C ASP A 182 2.38 -5.95 -16.36
N TRP A 183 2.01 -6.61 -15.26
CA TRP A 183 1.70 -5.91 -14.01
C TRP A 183 2.93 -5.25 -13.39
N MET A 184 4.11 -5.88 -13.45
CA MET A 184 5.35 -5.27 -12.97
C MET A 184 5.73 -4.03 -13.80
N GLU A 185 5.49 -4.04 -15.12
CA GLU A 185 5.68 -2.87 -15.97
C GLU A 185 4.69 -1.75 -15.65
N ILE A 186 3.40 -2.07 -15.44
CA ILE A 186 2.39 -1.10 -15.00
C ILE A 186 2.78 -0.48 -13.65
N LEU A 187 3.15 -1.30 -12.66
CA LEU A 187 3.55 -0.83 -11.34
C LEU A 187 4.76 0.11 -11.41
N LYS A 188 5.81 -0.29 -12.15
CA LYS A 188 6.99 0.55 -12.37
C LYS A 188 6.61 1.86 -13.06
N THR A 189 5.79 1.81 -14.11
CA THR A 189 5.38 2.99 -14.88
C THR A 189 4.65 4.00 -14.00
N VAL A 190 3.75 3.55 -13.11
CA VAL A 190 3.05 4.46 -12.21
C VAL A 190 3.96 5.04 -11.13
N VAL A 191 4.92 4.26 -10.62
CA VAL A 191 5.90 4.77 -9.65
C VAL A 191 6.85 5.79 -10.32
N ASP A 192 7.27 5.55 -11.57
CA ASP A 192 8.18 6.42 -12.33
C ASP A 192 7.50 7.68 -12.87
N ARG A 193 6.18 7.67 -13.06
CA ARG A 193 5.42 8.82 -13.57
C ARG A 193 5.53 10.03 -12.65
N ASP A 194 5.88 11.19 -13.17
CA ASP A 194 5.91 12.42 -12.38
C ASP A 194 4.51 12.86 -11.92
N VAL A 195 4.46 13.51 -10.75
CA VAL A 195 3.22 14.08 -10.24
C VAL A 195 3.05 15.48 -10.85
N PRO A 196 1.86 15.83 -11.38
CA PRO A 196 1.66 17.12 -12.03
C PRO A 196 1.99 18.31 -11.10
N PRO A 197 2.67 19.36 -11.59
CA PRO A 197 3.13 20.47 -10.77
C PRO A 197 1.99 21.28 -10.13
N GLU A 198 0.78 21.22 -10.69
CA GLU A 198 -0.43 21.84 -10.15
C GLU A 198 -0.76 21.31 -8.75
N THR A 199 -0.35 20.07 -8.44
CA THR A 199 -0.54 19.46 -7.12
C THR A 199 0.24 20.15 -6.00
N LEU A 200 1.28 20.93 -6.33
CA LEU A 200 2.07 21.69 -5.36
C LEU A 200 1.33 22.94 -4.86
N GLN A 201 0.26 23.37 -5.54
CA GLN A 201 -0.57 24.50 -5.13
C GLN A 201 -1.47 24.17 -3.93
N VAL A 202 -1.68 22.88 -3.66
CA VAL A 202 -2.44 22.38 -2.50
C VAL A 202 -1.55 22.46 -1.26
N GLU A 203 -2.17 22.72 -0.10
CA GLU A 203 -1.49 22.71 1.20
C GLU A 203 -0.79 21.38 1.45
N GLU A 204 0.40 21.42 2.06
CA GLU A 204 1.28 20.25 2.16
C GLU A 204 0.62 19.05 2.86
N GLU A 205 -0.17 19.32 3.90
CA GLU A 205 -0.90 18.31 4.66
C GLU A 205 -1.95 17.57 3.82
N GLU A 206 -2.57 18.25 2.86
CA GLU A 206 -3.59 17.71 1.98
C GLU A 206 -3.00 17.04 0.73
N ARG A 207 -1.75 17.37 0.36
CA ARG A 207 -1.10 16.79 -0.84
C ARG A 207 -1.07 15.27 -0.81
N GLN A 208 -0.88 14.65 0.35
CA GLN A 208 -0.87 13.18 0.48
C GLN A 208 -2.22 12.54 0.13
N GLU A 209 -3.32 13.29 0.25
CA GLU A 209 -4.67 12.83 -0.05
C GLU A 209 -5.00 12.86 -1.55
N LEU A 210 -4.13 13.47 -2.36
CA LEU A 210 -4.33 13.56 -3.80
C LEU A 210 -4.29 12.18 -4.47
N PRO A 211 -5.06 11.98 -5.57
CA PRO A 211 -5.14 10.70 -6.26
C PRO A 211 -3.79 10.15 -6.72
N TRP A 212 -2.90 11.00 -7.23
CA TRP A 212 -1.57 10.60 -7.74
C TRP A 212 -0.71 9.95 -6.65
N TRP A 213 -0.60 10.59 -5.48
CA TRP A 213 0.15 10.06 -4.34
C TRP A 213 -0.48 8.78 -3.79
N LYS A 214 -1.82 8.74 -3.69
CA LYS A 214 -2.55 7.52 -3.32
C LYS A 214 -2.31 6.38 -4.31
N CYS A 215 -2.27 6.65 -5.61
CA CYS A 215 -2.02 5.66 -6.66
C CYS A 215 -0.60 5.10 -6.56
N LYS A 216 0.42 5.97 -6.48
CA LYS A 216 1.83 5.59 -6.26
C LYS A 216 2.01 4.76 -5.00
N LYS A 217 1.36 5.17 -3.90
CA LYS A 217 1.37 4.41 -2.63
C LYS A 217 0.89 2.97 -2.86
N TRP A 218 -0.26 2.77 -3.50
CA TRP A 218 -0.78 1.43 -3.72
C TRP A 218 0.11 0.59 -4.65
N ALA A 219 0.73 1.20 -5.66
CA ALA A 219 1.72 0.51 -6.50
C ALA A 219 2.92 0.02 -5.67
N LEU A 220 3.48 0.89 -4.81
CA LEU A 220 4.59 0.52 -3.92
C LEU A 220 4.19 -0.53 -2.89
N HIS A 221 2.98 -0.45 -2.33
CA HIS A 221 2.46 -1.47 -1.41
C HIS A 221 2.42 -2.85 -2.07
N ILE A 222 1.99 -2.95 -3.34
CA ILE A 222 2.01 -4.20 -4.09
C ILE A 222 3.44 -4.68 -4.28
N LEU A 223 4.35 -3.82 -4.76
CA LEU A 223 5.75 -4.17 -4.98
C LEU A 223 6.43 -4.67 -3.69
N ALA A 224 6.26 -3.94 -2.58
CA ALA A 224 6.80 -4.29 -1.28
C ALA A 224 6.22 -5.61 -0.77
N ARG A 225 4.89 -5.80 -0.87
CA ARG A 225 4.23 -7.04 -0.45
C ARG A 225 4.69 -8.25 -1.28
N LEU A 226 4.79 -8.09 -2.60
CA LEU A 226 5.29 -9.12 -3.49
C LEU A 226 6.72 -9.51 -3.09
N PHE A 227 7.60 -8.55 -2.82
CA PHE A 227 8.99 -8.85 -2.48
C PHE A 227 9.15 -9.46 -1.07
N GLU A 228 8.50 -8.88 -0.07
CA GLU A 228 8.58 -9.28 1.33
C GLU A 228 8.06 -10.70 1.53
N ARG A 229 6.87 -11.00 1.00
CA ARG A 229 6.14 -12.23 1.32
C ARG A 229 6.36 -13.37 0.31
N TYR A 230 6.50 -13.05 -0.97
CA TYR A 230 6.50 -14.06 -2.03
C TYR A 230 7.80 -14.09 -2.85
N GLY A 231 8.49 -12.95 -2.96
CA GLY A 231 9.62 -12.70 -3.85
C GLY A 231 10.99 -12.91 -3.23
N SER A 232 11.05 -13.43 -2.01
CA SER A 232 12.30 -13.62 -1.24
C SER A 232 12.61 -15.11 -1.08
N PRO A 233 13.49 -15.69 -1.92
CA PRO A 233 13.93 -17.07 -1.77
C PRO A 233 14.49 -17.32 -0.36
N GLY A 234 14.01 -18.38 0.30
CA GLY A 234 14.38 -18.73 1.68
C GLY A 234 13.50 -18.13 2.78
N ASN A 235 12.75 -17.06 2.50
CA ASN A 235 11.78 -16.46 3.44
C ASN A 235 10.31 -16.71 3.04
N THR A 236 10.09 -17.48 1.98
CA THR A 236 8.76 -17.83 1.47
C THR A 236 8.46 -19.31 1.66
N THR A 237 7.18 -19.71 1.57
CA THR A 237 6.78 -21.12 1.61
C THR A 237 7.27 -21.85 0.36
N LYS A 238 7.44 -23.18 0.44
CA LYS A 238 7.96 -24.00 -0.67
C LYS A 238 7.15 -23.83 -1.97
N GLU A 239 5.85 -23.63 -1.85
CA GLU A 239 4.92 -23.41 -2.96
C GLU A 239 5.29 -22.18 -3.82
N TYR A 240 5.88 -21.15 -3.20
CA TYR A 240 6.26 -19.92 -3.88
C TYR A 240 7.74 -19.91 -4.30
N GLY A 241 8.48 -21.02 -4.16
CA GLY A 241 9.92 -21.06 -4.45
C GLY A 241 10.27 -20.63 -5.88
N GLU A 242 9.59 -21.19 -6.88
CA GLU A 242 9.80 -20.83 -8.29
C GLU A 242 9.44 -19.37 -8.58
N PHE A 243 8.31 -18.90 -8.03
CA PHE A 243 7.91 -17.50 -8.14
C PHE A 243 8.94 -16.57 -7.52
N ALA A 244 9.48 -16.92 -6.34
CA ALA A 244 10.47 -16.11 -5.64
C ALA A 244 11.76 -15.94 -6.46
N GLU A 245 12.23 -17.02 -7.07
CA GLU A 245 13.40 -16.96 -7.95
C GLU A 245 13.15 -16.13 -9.20
N LEU A 246 12.01 -16.33 -9.85
CA LEU A 246 11.60 -15.55 -11.02
C LEU A 246 11.49 -14.06 -10.66
N PHE A 247 10.83 -13.74 -9.55
CA PHE A 247 10.64 -12.37 -9.06
C PHE A 247 11.98 -11.68 -8.80
N LEU A 248 12.85 -12.33 -8.01
CA LEU A 248 14.13 -11.77 -7.60
C LEU A 248 15.08 -11.56 -8.79
N LYS A 249 15.17 -12.52 -9.72
CA LYS A 249 16.07 -12.46 -10.88
C LYS A 249 15.55 -11.54 -11.97
N GLY A 250 14.23 -11.53 -12.21
CA GLY A 250 13.62 -10.85 -13.35
C GLY A 250 13.15 -9.42 -13.08
N TYR A 251 12.67 -9.12 -11.87
CA TYR A 251 11.89 -7.90 -11.65
C TYR A 251 12.35 -7.05 -10.46
N ALA A 252 12.92 -7.67 -9.41
CA ALA A 252 13.28 -6.94 -8.19
C ALA A 252 14.28 -5.80 -8.42
N VAL A 253 15.30 -6.03 -9.26
CA VAL A 253 16.30 -5.00 -9.61
C VAL A 253 15.68 -3.85 -10.42
N ALA A 254 14.81 -4.16 -11.37
CA ALA A 254 14.15 -3.13 -12.18
C ALA A 254 13.20 -2.26 -11.34
N ALA A 255 12.44 -2.87 -10.43
CA ALA A 255 11.62 -2.12 -9.47
C ALA A 255 12.52 -1.25 -8.56
N GLN A 256 13.61 -1.81 -8.05
CA GLN A 256 14.56 -1.07 -7.23
C GLN A 256 15.11 0.18 -7.91
N GLN A 257 15.41 0.14 -9.21
CA GLN A 257 15.90 1.31 -9.96
C GLN A 257 14.90 2.46 -9.98
N VAL A 258 13.61 2.17 -10.19
CA VAL A 258 12.55 3.19 -10.15
C VAL A 258 12.39 3.76 -8.73
N LEU A 259 12.48 2.90 -7.71
CA LEU A 259 12.42 3.32 -6.32
C LEU A 259 13.60 4.20 -5.90
N LEU A 260 14.80 3.96 -6.45
CA LEU A 260 15.95 4.84 -6.24
C LEU A 260 15.69 6.26 -6.79
N LYS A 261 15.00 6.40 -7.93
CA LYS A 261 14.60 7.72 -8.44
C LYS A 261 13.69 8.47 -7.47
N VAL A 262 12.74 7.77 -6.82
CA VAL A 262 11.88 8.38 -5.78
C VAL A 262 12.72 8.91 -4.60
N LEU A 263 13.76 8.16 -4.19
CA LEU A 263 14.68 8.63 -3.15
C LEU A 263 15.54 9.81 -3.62
N TYR A 264 15.93 9.85 -4.90
CA TYR A 264 16.64 10.98 -5.48
C TYR A 264 15.77 12.24 -5.57
N GLN A 265 14.50 12.11 -5.93
CA GLN A 265 13.53 13.21 -5.90
C GLN A 265 13.43 13.81 -4.50
N TYR A 266 13.32 12.97 -3.47
CA TYR A 266 13.33 13.41 -2.08
C TYR A 266 14.63 14.13 -1.70
N LYS A 267 15.79 13.57 -2.09
CA LYS A 267 17.10 14.22 -1.87
C LYS A 267 17.15 15.62 -2.50
N GLU A 268 16.59 15.80 -3.68
CA GLU A 268 16.53 17.07 -4.41
C GLU A 268 15.47 18.05 -3.84
N GLN A 269 14.87 17.75 -2.67
CA GLN A 269 13.84 18.56 -2.03
C GLN A 269 12.53 18.67 -2.83
N HIS A 270 12.27 17.72 -3.75
CA HIS A 270 10.96 17.57 -4.33
C HIS A 270 10.03 16.88 -3.32
N TYR A 271 8.79 17.36 -3.21
CA TYR A 271 7.81 16.76 -2.31
C TYR A 271 7.55 15.29 -2.69
N VAL A 272 7.67 14.41 -1.70
CA VAL A 272 7.31 12.99 -1.80
C VAL A 272 6.41 12.66 -0.62
N ALA A 273 5.19 12.15 -0.89
CA ALA A 273 4.27 11.82 0.18
C ALA A 273 4.91 10.84 1.19
N PRO A 274 4.75 11.06 2.51
CA PRO A 274 5.41 10.26 3.55
C PRO A 274 5.22 8.75 3.38
N ARG A 275 4.00 8.30 3.06
CA ARG A 275 3.72 6.87 2.85
C ARG A 275 4.40 6.28 1.62
N VAL A 276 4.64 7.08 0.58
CA VAL A 276 5.41 6.65 -0.59
C VAL A 276 6.87 6.49 -0.22
N LEU A 277 7.43 7.45 0.51
CA LEU A 277 8.81 7.38 1.00
C LEU A 277 9.02 6.17 1.93
N GLN A 278 8.11 5.97 2.89
CA GLN A 278 8.13 4.84 3.80
C GLN A 278 8.12 3.48 3.08
N GLN A 279 7.22 3.27 2.12
CA GLN A 279 7.15 2.02 1.37
C GLN A 279 8.38 1.81 0.46
N THR A 280 8.92 2.89 -0.10
CA THR A 280 10.17 2.85 -0.86
C THR A 280 11.32 2.37 0.02
N LEU A 281 11.48 2.94 1.22
CA LEU A 281 12.52 2.53 2.18
C LEU A 281 12.36 1.07 2.60
N ASN A 282 11.14 0.61 2.86
CA ASN A 282 10.86 -0.80 3.19
C ASN A 282 11.26 -1.76 2.08
N TYR A 283 10.97 -1.41 0.81
CA TYR A 283 11.38 -2.23 -0.33
C TYR A 283 12.91 -2.30 -0.46
N ILE A 284 13.60 -1.15 -0.32
CA ILE A 284 15.07 -1.09 -0.34
C ILE A 284 15.66 -1.92 0.80
N ASN A 285 15.06 -1.86 1.99
CA ASN A 285 15.45 -2.64 3.15
C ASN A 285 15.40 -4.15 2.88
N GLN A 286 14.30 -4.63 2.29
CA GLN A 286 14.18 -6.03 1.87
C GLN A 286 15.26 -6.42 0.85
N GLY A 287 15.61 -5.50 -0.06
CA GLY A 287 16.67 -5.66 -1.06
C GLY A 287 18.08 -5.84 -0.49
N ILE A 288 18.36 -5.44 0.76
CA ILE A 288 19.68 -5.58 1.37
C ILE A 288 20.03 -7.06 1.63
N ALA A 289 19.02 -7.87 1.96
CA ALA A 289 19.20 -9.26 2.34
C ALA A 289 19.67 -10.15 1.18
N HIS A 290 19.30 -9.81 -0.06
CA HIS A 290 19.56 -10.63 -1.24
C HIS A 290 20.77 -10.16 -2.02
N ALA A 291 21.64 -11.08 -2.45
CA ALA A 291 22.89 -10.74 -3.14
C ALA A 291 22.66 -10.01 -4.48
N VAL A 292 21.63 -10.42 -5.23
CA VAL A 292 21.28 -9.86 -6.56
C VAL A 292 20.93 -8.39 -6.47
N THR A 293 19.97 -8.04 -5.61
CA THR A 293 19.54 -6.65 -5.37
C THR A 293 20.59 -5.85 -4.62
N TRP A 294 21.37 -6.46 -3.73
CA TRP A 294 22.47 -5.79 -3.05
C TRP A 294 23.57 -5.33 -4.03
N LYS A 295 23.91 -6.12 -5.05
CA LYS A 295 24.92 -5.72 -6.04
C LYS A 295 24.54 -4.40 -6.72
N ASN A 296 23.25 -4.20 -7.02
CA ASN A 296 22.72 -2.96 -7.58
C ASN A 296 22.61 -1.84 -6.53
N LEU A 297 22.27 -2.16 -5.28
CA LEU A 297 22.13 -1.16 -4.19
C LEU A 297 23.45 -0.64 -3.64
N LYS A 298 24.50 -1.47 -3.62
CA LYS A 298 25.80 -1.19 -2.98
C LYS A 298 26.40 0.17 -3.36
N PRO A 299 26.43 0.62 -4.63
CA PRO A 299 26.97 1.93 -4.97
C PRO A 299 26.14 3.11 -4.43
N HIS A 300 24.83 2.92 -4.23
CA HIS A 300 23.91 3.99 -3.84
C HIS A 300 23.69 4.07 -2.32
N ILE A 301 23.89 2.97 -1.58
CA ILE A 301 23.53 2.88 -0.15
C ILE A 301 24.16 3.96 0.73
N GLN A 302 25.40 4.37 0.43
CA GLN A 302 26.07 5.41 1.20
C GLN A 302 25.38 6.77 1.01
N GLY A 303 25.04 7.13 -0.23
CA GLY A 303 24.28 8.35 -0.53
C GLY A 303 22.87 8.29 0.05
N ILE A 304 22.19 7.13 -0.01
CA ILE A 304 20.87 6.96 0.63
C ILE A 304 20.96 7.20 2.15
N ILE A 305 22.00 6.67 2.80
CA ILE A 305 22.18 6.87 4.25
C ILE A 305 22.41 8.35 4.58
N GLN A 306 23.28 9.03 3.83
CA GLN A 306 23.66 10.41 4.11
C GLN A 306 22.61 11.44 3.69
N ASP A 307 21.97 11.24 2.55
CA ASP A 307 21.11 12.25 1.91
C ASP A 307 19.61 12.00 2.14
N VAL A 308 19.21 10.81 2.58
CA VAL A 308 17.79 10.45 2.81
C VAL A 308 17.55 10.02 4.24
N VAL A 309 18.26 8.97 4.70
CA VAL A 309 18.05 8.41 6.05
C VAL A 309 18.45 9.42 7.12
N PHE A 310 19.62 10.04 7.00
CA PHE A 310 20.11 10.98 8.01
C PHE A 310 19.20 12.21 8.17
N PRO A 311 18.76 12.91 7.11
CA PRO A 311 17.78 13.98 7.24
C PRO A 311 16.46 13.54 7.89
N LEU A 312 15.95 12.34 7.56
CA LEU A 312 14.73 11.79 8.18
C LEU A 312 14.86 11.48 9.68
N MET A 313 16.09 11.36 10.17
CA MET A 313 16.41 11.09 11.57
C MET A 313 16.79 12.36 12.35
N CYS A 314 16.97 13.49 11.66
CA CYS A 314 17.25 14.77 12.28
C CYS A 314 15.96 15.43 12.78
N TYR A 315 16.09 16.25 13.82
CA TYR A 315 15.02 17.12 14.31
C TYR A 315 14.63 18.15 13.24
N THR A 316 13.33 18.25 12.92
CA THR A 316 12.80 19.10 11.84
C THR A 316 12.22 20.42 12.36
N ASP A 317 11.89 21.34 11.45
CA ASP A 317 11.15 22.56 11.81
C ASP A 317 9.74 22.25 12.32
N SER A 318 9.06 21.27 11.73
CA SER A 318 7.75 20.79 12.22
C SER A 318 7.82 20.19 13.63
N ASP A 319 8.93 19.53 13.97
CA ASP A 319 9.17 19.02 15.32
C ASP A 319 9.38 20.16 16.33
N GLU A 320 10.07 21.25 15.92
CA GLU A 320 10.24 22.46 16.73
C GLU A 320 8.92 23.16 16.97
N GLU A 321 8.13 23.40 15.92
CA GLU A 321 6.82 24.02 16.01
C GLU A 321 5.91 23.24 16.98
N LEU A 322 5.81 21.91 16.80
CA LEU A 322 5.00 21.08 17.69
C LEU A 322 5.51 21.10 19.14
N TRP A 323 6.83 21.10 19.35
CA TRP A 323 7.40 21.18 20.69
C TRP A 323 7.08 22.51 21.38
N GLN A 324 7.07 23.62 20.64
CA GLN A 324 6.75 24.94 21.17
C GLN A 324 5.24 25.12 21.41
N GLU A 325 4.40 24.59 20.53
CA GLU A 325 2.94 24.72 20.61
C GLU A 325 2.30 23.73 21.60
N ASP A 326 2.67 22.45 21.51
CA ASP A 326 2.15 21.38 22.36
C ASP A 326 3.24 20.31 22.64
N PRO A 327 4.09 20.51 23.66
CA PRO A 327 5.15 19.55 23.99
C PRO A 327 4.60 18.20 24.47
N TYR A 328 3.37 18.14 24.98
CA TYR A 328 2.75 16.87 25.37
C TYR A 328 2.39 16.05 24.14
N GLU A 329 1.83 16.70 23.12
CA GLU A 329 1.55 16.08 21.83
C GLU A 329 2.84 15.59 21.15
N TYR A 330 3.89 16.42 21.16
CA TYR A 330 5.20 16.02 20.63
C TYR A 330 5.70 14.71 21.29
N ILE A 331 5.69 14.66 22.63
CA ILE A 331 6.10 13.45 23.36
C ILE A 331 5.20 12.28 22.98
N ARG A 332 3.87 12.48 22.95
CA ARG A 332 2.92 11.43 22.57
C ARG A 332 3.24 10.86 21.20
N MET A 333 3.43 11.71 20.19
CA MET A 333 3.73 11.29 18.81
C MET A 333 5.06 10.54 18.72
N LYS A 334 6.11 11.00 19.41
CA LYS A 334 7.42 10.32 19.38
C LYS A 334 7.42 8.94 20.05
N PHE A 335 6.46 8.65 20.92
CA PHE A 335 6.31 7.34 21.58
C PHE A 335 5.05 6.57 21.12
N ASP A 336 4.39 7.01 20.04
CA ASP A 336 3.23 6.32 19.49
C ASP A 336 3.65 5.14 18.60
N VAL A 337 3.50 3.94 19.14
CA VAL A 337 3.81 2.67 18.47
C VAL A 337 2.98 2.46 17.20
N PHE A 338 1.80 3.09 17.06
CA PHE A 338 0.98 2.97 15.85
C PHE A 338 1.50 3.83 14.70
N GLU A 339 2.00 5.03 15.01
CA GLU A 339 2.63 5.94 14.03
C GLU A 339 3.94 5.34 13.48
N ASP A 340 4.66 4.54 14.29
CA ASP A 340 5.86 3.83 13.86
C ASP A 340 5.65 2.92 12.64
N PHE A 341 4.47 2.30 12.49
CA PHE A 341 4.19 1.42 11.34
C PHE A 341 4.07 2.17 10.01
N ILE A 342 3.85 3.48 10.07
CA ILE A 342 3.56 4.31 8.90
C ILE A 342 4.60 5.42 8.68
N SER A 343 5.43 5.68 9.69
CA SER A 343 6.48 6.69 9.72
C SER A 343 7.65 6.40 8.77
N PRO A 344 8.03 7.37 7.91
CA PRO A 344 9.27 7.30 7.14
C PRO A 344 10.52 7.20 8.02
N THR A 345 10.54 7.84 9.19
CA THR A 345 11.68 7.83 10.11
C THR A 345 11.94 6.42 10.65
N THR A 346 10.89 5.71 11.07
CA THR A 346 11.00 4.33 11.57
C THR A 346 11.44 3.37 10.45
N ALA A 347 10.97 3.57 9.22
CA ALA A 347 11.45 2.83 8.06
C ALA A 347 12.93 3.13 7.74
N ALA A 348 13.36 4.39 7.88
CA ALA A 348 14.75 4.80 7.68
C ALA A 348 15.68 4.19 8.75
N GLN A 349 15.27 4.18 10.02
CA GLN A 349 15.97 3.49 11.11
C GLN A 349 16.10 1.99 10.84
N THR A 350 15.02 1.34 10.41
CA THR A 350 15.01 -0.09 10.10
C THR A 350 15.95 -0.41 8.93
N LEU A 351 15.96 0.44 7.90
CA LEU A 351 16.88 0.35 6.77
C LEU A 351 18.34 0.50 7.23
N LEU A 352 18.62 1.51 8.06
CA LEU A 352 19.94 1.78 8.61
C LEU A 352 20.47 0.59 9.43
N PHE A 353 19.65 0.10 10.36
CA PHE A 353 19.96 -1.06 11.19
C PHE A 353 20.26 -2.28 10.34
N THR A 354 19.39 -2.61 9.40
CA THR A 354 19.57 -3.79 8.53
C THR A 354 20.82 -3.67 7.66
N ALA A 355 21.06 -2.50 7.07
CA ALA A 355 22.25 -2.24 6.26
C ALA A 355 23.54 -2.45 7.07
N CYS A 356 23.61 -1.85 8.26
CA CYS A 356 24.79 -1.94 9.13
C CYS A 356 24.98 -3.34 9.73
N ASN A 357 23.90 -4.05 10.04
CA ASN A 357 23.95 -5.39 10.60
C ASN A 357 24.43 -6.42 9.55
N LYS A 358 23.88 -6.37 8.33
CA LYS A 358 24.21 -7.34 7.28
C LYS A 358 25.49 -7.00 6.51
N ARG A 359 25.92 -5.73 6.46
CA ARG A 359 27.02 -5.27 5.59
C ARG A 359 28.07 -4.48 6.39
N LYS A 360 29.18 -5.13 6.74
CA LYS A 360 30.26 -4.56 7.58
C LYS A 360 30.83 -3.24 7.06
N GLU A 361 31.04 -3.12 5.74
CA GLU A 361 31.53 -1.89 5.10
C GLU A 361 30.60 -0.69 5.33
N VAL A 362 29.29 -0.92 5.36
CA VAL A 362 28.29 0.14 5.56
C VAL A 362 28.36 0.69 6.98
N LEU A 363 28.49 -0.19 7.98
CA LEU A 363 28.63 0.22 9.39
C LEU A 363 29.87 1.10 9.58
N GLN A 364 31.02 0.71 9.04
CA GLN A 364 32.26 1.50 9.17
C GLN A 364 32.12 2.90 8.57
N LYS A 365 31.58 2.99 7.35
CA LYS A 365 31.35 4.27 6.67
C LYS A 365 30.34 5.15 7.41
N THR A 366 29.27 4.54 7.93
CA THR A 366 28.23 5.26 8.67
C THR A 366 28.76 5.81 9.99
N MET A 367 29.53 5.02 10.75
CA MET A 367 30.18 5.52 11.97
C MET A 367 31.20 6.62 11.68
N GLY A 368 31.97 6.51 10.58
CA GLY A 368 32.87 7.58 10.15
C GLY A 368 32.13 8.87 9.84
N PHE A 369 30.98 8.79 9.16
CA PHE A 369 30.11 9.93 8.90
C PHE A 369 29.55 10.56 10.18
N CYS A 370 28.99 9.77 11.11
CA CYS A 370 28.49 10.28 12.38
C CYS A 370 29.62 10.93 13.21
N TYR A 371 30.83 10.35 13.21
CA TYR A 371 31.98 10.93 13.90
C TYR A 371 32.36 12.30 13.34
N GLN A 372 32.35 12.48 12.02
CA GLN A 372 32.62 13.77 11.38
C GLN A 372 31.61 14.84 11.82
N ILE A 373 30.32 14.51 11.83
CA ILE A 373 29.25 15.43 12.25
C ILE A 373 29.38 15.83 13.73
N LEU A 374 29.70 14.87 14.61
CA LEU A 374 29.80 15.13 16.04
C LEU A 374 31.06 15.91 16.43
N THR A 375 32.15 15.75 15.67
CA THR A 375 33.42 16.42 15.95
C THR A 375 33.54 17.81 15.34
N ASP A 376 32.75 18.11 14.31
CA ASP A 376 32.71 19.44 13.72
C ASP A 376 31.99 20.44 14.65
N PRO A 377 32.71 21.45 15.19
CA PRO A 377 32.11 22.45 16.06
C PRO A 377 31.09 23.34 15.34
N ALA A 378 31.19 23.50 14.01
CA ALA A 378 30.31 24.35 13.22
C ALA A 378 28.99 23.65 12.79
N THR A 379 28.86 22.35 13.11
CA THR A 379 27.66 21.60 12.75
C THR A 379 26.46 22.01 13.62
N ASP A 380 25.32 22.23 12.95
CA ASP A 380 24.01 22.49 13.52
C ASP A 380 23.66 21.46 14.64
N PRO A 381 23.22 21.92 15.83
CA PRO A 381 22.76 21.04 16.90
C PRO A 381 21.74 19.96 16.45
N ARG A 382 20.84 20.28 15.53
CA ARG A 382 19.85 19.32 14.99
C ARG A 382 20.50 18.17 14.23
N LYS A 383 21.59 18.46 13.51
CA LYS A 383 22.40 17.44 12.81
C LYS A 383 23.20 16.59 13.80
N LYS A 384 23.67 17.18 14.91
CA LYS A 384 24.32 16.42 15.99
C LYS A 384 23.33 15.48 16.66
N ASP A 385 22.11 15.94 16.94
CA ASP A 385 21.02 15.09 17.45
C ASP A 385 20.72 13.93 16.49
N GLY A 386 20.54 14.22 15.19
CA GLY A 386 20.34 13.16 14.19
C GLY A 386 21.47 12.13 14.14
N ALA A 387 22.73 12.55 14.34
CA ALA A 387 23.87 11.62 14.39
C ALA A 387 23.86 10.77 15.66
N LEU A 388 23.49 11.34 16.81
CA LEU A 388 23.28 10.60 18.04
C LEU A 388 22.13 9.60 17.91
N HIS A 389 21.04 10.01 17.26
CA HIS A 389 19.90 9.17 16.95
C HIS A 389 20.30 7.96 16.10
N MET A 390 21.07 8.17 15.01
CA MET A 390 21.63 7.09 14.20
C MET A 390 22.49 6.11 15.02
N ILE A 391 23.38 6.64 15.87
CA ILE A 391 24.23 5.80 16.74
C ILE A 391 23.37 5.01 17.73
N GLY A 392 22.35 5.64 18.32
CA GLY A 392 21.38 5.03 19.21
C GLY A 392 20.65 3.85 18.56
N SER A 393 20.15 4.03 17.33
CA SER A 393 19.52 2.95 16.55
C SER A 393 20.48 1.80 16.23
N LEU A 394 21.80 2.06 16.20
CA LEU A 394 22.84 1.06 15.95
C LEU A 394 23.44 0.46 17.24
N ALA A 395 23.00 0.89 18.42
CA ALA A 395 23.60 0.53 19.70
C ALA A 395 23.71 -0.99 19.90
N GLU A 396 22.67 -1.76 19.56
CA GLU A 396 22.72 -3.22 19.68
C GLU A 396 23.85 -3.85 18.87
N ILE A 397 24.09 -3.37 17.65
CA ILE A 397 25.11 -3.91 16.74
C ILE A 397 26.50 -3.54 17.26
N LEU A 398 26.67 -2.30 17.74
CA LEU A 398 27.91 -1.79 18.29
C LEU A 398 28.30 -2.52 19.59
N LEU A 399 27.33 -2.73 20.48
CA LEU A 399 27.53 -3.40 21.78
C LEU A 399 27.72 -4.91 21.65
N LYS A 400 27.06 -5.58 20.67
CA LYS A 400 27.30 -7.00 20.38
C LYS A 400 28.75 -7.27 19.98
N LYS A 401 29.37 -6.37 19.20
CA LYS A 401 30.78 -6.51 18.79
C LYS A 401 31.77 -6.32 19.93
N THR A 402 31.47 -5.47 20.91
CA THR A 402 32.36 -5.25 22.07
C THR A 402 32.37 -6.44 23.03
N ARG A 403 31.28 -7.23 23.07
CA ARG A 403 31.29 -8.53 23.77
C ARG A 403 32.10 -9.61 23.03
N SER A 404 32.56 -9.34 21.81
CA SER A 404 33.34 -10.25 20.96
C SER A 404 34.79 -9.76 20.74
N GLY A 405 35.53 -9.47 21.81
CA GLY A 405 37.00 -9.37 21.78
C GLY A 405 37.60 -8.75 23.07
N PRO A 406 38.82 -9.11 23.51
CA PRO A 406 39.87 -9.90 22.84
C PRO A 406 40.18 -11.22 23.58
N GLY A 407 40.34 -12.32 22.84
CA GLY A 407 40.67 -13.60 23.45
C GLY A 407 40.80 -14.73 22.44
N GLN A 408 41.74 -14.59 21.50
CA GLN A 408 42.54 -15.67 20.90
C GLN A 408 43.45 -15.04 19.83
N GLU A 409 44.47 -14.33 20.30
CA GLU A 409 45.78 -14.47 19.65
C GLU A 409 46.35 -15.80 20.14
N SER A 410 46.55 -16.74 19.23
CA SER A 410 47.32 -17.96 19.48
C SER A 410 47.91 -18.40 18.15
N TYR A 411 49.21 -18.14 18.02
CA TYR A 411 50.23 -18.66 17.10
C TYR A 411 49.80 -19.39 15.83
#